data_AF-A0A9P7G3G7-F1
#
_entry.id   AF-A0A9P7G3G7-F1
#
_cell.length_a   1.000
_cell.length_b   1.000
_cell.length_c   1.000
_cell.angle_alpha   90.00
_cell.angle_beta   90.00
_cell.angle_gamma   90.00
#
_symmetry.space_group_name_H-M   'P 1'
#
loop_
_entity.id
_entity.type
_entity.pdbx_description
1 polymer ?
#
loop_
_entity_poly.entity_id
_entity_poly.type
_entity_poly.pdbx_seq_one_letter_code
_entity_poly.pdbx_strand_id
1 'polypeptide(L)'
;MSWTPARTLAQTEAILCAPGHLHEVETILLDGRPQRVYKHLWPTVRAFWLSSVEKHANKTCIVFEGQRFTYNEVHQRAIKVAAVFRHVYGINKERADRLIPVADDILRDTTATGFLVFDNHEGSHRWPGMNSFPAIVEQYHEGIADILAADPQILPEDNAAIMFTSGTTGLPKGVLSTQRQFLTNVFNVMVGGLRASLRKGEEYPDFKDDIPQKAILIAVPLFHVTGTTSFAMMATATGMKIVLTPKWVVEDVPAMVADLTGSSLPGHLLDGLLFGGSPAPDTLVPRARKAFPSAVM
;
A
#
# COMPACT_ATOMS: atom_id res chain seq x y z
N MET A 1 5.36 19.13 -32.60
CA MET A 1 4.43 18.21 -33.30
C MET A 1 3.27 17.91 -32.37
N SER A 2 2.03 17.98 -32.85
CA SER A 2 0.84 17.53 -32.11
C SER A 2 0.81 16.00 -32.10
N TRP A 3 0.87 15.41 -30.91
CA TRP A 3 0.74 13.95 -30.74
C TRP A 3 -0.68 13.50 -31.11
N THR A 4 -0.78 12.42 -31.89
CA THR A 4 -2.07 11.78 -32.26
C THR A 4 -2.10 10.36 -31.67
N PRO A 5 -3.13 9.99 -30.89
CA PRO A 5 -3.20 8.66 -30.29
C PRO A 5 -3.46 7.56 -31.32
N ALA A 6 -2.80 6.42 -31.17
CA ALA A 6 -3.02 5.23 -32.02
C ALA A 6 -4.38 4.56 -31.75
N ARG A 7 -4.94 4.74 -30.55
CA ARG A 7 -6.24 4.19 -30.13
C ARG A 7 -7.09 5.24 -29.42
N THR A 8 -8.40 5.25 -29.69
CA THR A 8 -9.40 6.06 -28.97
C THR A 8 -9.54 5.58 -27.52
N LEU A 9 -10.14 6.41 -26.65
CA LEU A 9 -10.42 6.01 -25.26
C LEU A 9 -11.35 4.79 -25.21
N ALA A 10 -12.38 4.74 -26.05
CA ALA A 10 -13.30 3.61 -26.12
C ALA A 10 -12.60 2.31 -26.55
N GLN A 11 -11.72 2.37 -27.56
CA GLN A 11 -10.92 1.22 -27.96
C GLN A 11 -10.00 0.75 -26.82
N THR A 12 -9.37 1.68 -26.09
CA THR A 12 -8.55 1.29 -24.94
C THR A 12 -9.36 0.68 -23.80
N GLU A 13 -10.54 1.21 -23.49
CA GLU A 13 -11.42 0.63 -22.45
C GLU A 13 -11.87 -0.78 -22.84
N ALA A 14 -12.29 -0.97 -24.10
CA ALA A 14 -12.70 -2.28 -24.61
C ALA A 14 -11.58 -3.33 -24.51
N ILE A 15 -10.32 -2.94 -24.78
CA ILE A 15 -9.16 -3.83 -24.62
C ILE A 15 -8.89 -4.09 -23.13
N LEU A 16 -8.84 -3.05 -22.29
CA LEU A 16 -8.52 -3.21 -20.87
C LEU A 16 -9.55 -4.08 -20.14
N CYS A 17 -10.82 -3.91 -20.46
CA CYS A 17 -11.94 -4.58 -19.81
C CYS A 17 -12.41 -5.85 -20.54
N ALA A 18 -11.63 -6.35 -21.52
CA ALA A 18 -11.98 -7.56 -22.25
C ALA A 18 -12.06 -8.78 -21.31
N PRO A 19 -12.89 -9.80 -21.61
CA PRO A 19 -12.97 -11.01 -20.81
C PRO A 19 -11.60 -11.67 -20.59
N GLY A 20 -11.30 -12.02 -19.34
CA GLY A 20 -10.02 -12.61 -18.92
C GLY A 20 -8.89 -11.61 -18.67
N HIS A 21 -9.04 -10.33 -19.02
CA HIS A 21 -8.05 -9.30 -18.70
C HIS A 21 -8.19 -8.83 -17.25
N LEU A 22 -7.10 -8.32 -16.69
CA LEU A 22 -7.00 -7.90 -15.29
C LEU A 22 -8.12 -6.92 -14.89
N HIS A 23 -8.48 -6.01 -15.78
CA HIS A 23 -9.49 -4.96 -15.56
C HIS A 23 -10.87 -5.34 -16.08
N GLU A 24 -11.15 -6.62 -16.36
CA GLU A 24 -12.52 -7.08 -16.62
C GLU A 24 -13.45 -6.65 -15.48
N VAL A 25 -14.58 -6.05 -15.86
CA VAL A 25 -15.58 -5.55 -14.92
C VAL A 25 -16.86 -6.35 -15.01
N GLU A 26 -17.57 -6.43 -13.89
CA GLU A 26 -18.93 -6.95 -13.82
C GLU A 26 -19.81 -5.99 -13.02
N THR A 27 -21.14 -6.17 -13.12
CA THR A 27 -22.09 -5.40 -12.31
C THR A 27 -22.67 -6.31 -11.23
N ILE A 28 -22.49 -5.92 -9.97
CA ILE A 28 -23.05 -6.61 -8.81
C ILE A 28 -23.99 -5.68 -8.04
N LEU A 29 -24.85 -6.26 -7.21
CA LEU A 29 -25.72 -5.50 -6.32
C LEU A 29 -25.02 -5.34 -4.96
N LEU A 30 -24.63 -4.11 -4.63
CA LEU A 30 -24.07 -3.75 -3.31
C LEU A 30 -25.05 -2.83 -2.60
N ASP A 31 -25.51 -3.24 -1.42
CA ASP A 31 -26.53 -2.53 -0.63
C ASP A 31 -27.78 -2.14 -1.45
N GLY A 32 -28.24 -3.06 -2.30
CA GLY A 32 -29.39 -2.84 -3.18
C GLY A 32 -29.12 -1.90 -4.37
N ARG A 33 -27.87 -1.49 -4.61
CA ARG A 33 -27.49 -0.62 -5.73
C ARG A 33 -26.58 -1.35 -6.72
N PRO A 34 -26.88 -1.31 -8.02
CA PRO A 34 -25.99 -1.88 -9.03
C PRO A 34 -24.69 -1.08 -9.09
N GLN A 35 -23.54 -1.75 -8.97
CA GLN A 35 -22.22 -1.14 -9.05
C GLN A 35 -21.31 -1.95 -9.98
N ARG A 36 -20.50 -1.24 -10.78
CA ARG A 36 -19.40 -1.85 -11.55
C ARG A 36 -18.25 -2.16 -10.61
N VAL A 37 -17.79 -3.41 -10.61
CA VAL A 37 -16.65 -3.88 -9.83
C VAL A 37 -15.67 -4.62 -10.74
N TYR A 38 -14.41 -4.72 -10.31
CA TYR A 38 -13.43 -5.56 -10.99
C TYR A 38 -13.67 -7.02 -10.63
N LYS A 39 -13.86 -7.86 -11.65
CA LYS A 39 -14.19 -9.29 -11.51
C LYS A 39 -13.03 -10.10 -10.91
N HIS A 40 -11.81 -9.74 -11.29
CA HIS A 40 -10.58 -10.43 -10.85
C HIS A 40 -9.92 -9.80 -9.62
N LEU A 41 -10.64 -8.90 -8.93
CA LEU A 41 -10.13 -8.30 -7.70
C LEU A 41 -10.05 -9.36 -6.60
N TRP A 42 -8.99 -9.30 -5.80
CA TRP A 42 -8.91 -10.15 -4.61
C TRP A 42 -10.11 -9.91 -3.68
N PRO A 43 -10.66 -10.97 -3.07
CA PRO A 43 -11.83 -10.83 -2.21
C PRO A 43 -11.49 -10.14 -0.88
N THR A 44 -10.26 -10.29 -0.38
CA THR A 44 -9.81 -9.72 0.90
C THR A 44 -8.36 -9.27 0.83
N VAL A 45 -7.96 -8.35 1.72
CA VAL A 45 -6.56 -7.92 1.86
C VAL A 45 -5.65 -9.10 2.22
N ARG A 46 -6.18 -10.09 2.97
CA ARG A 46 -5.47 -11.36 3.24
C ARG A 46 -5.22 -12.13 1.95
N ALA A 47 -6.23 -12.34 1.12
CA ALA A 47 -6.10 -13.05 -0.15
C ALA A 47 -5.14 -12.33 -1.11
N PHE A 48 -5.22 -11.00 -1.16
CA PHE A 48 -4.27 -10.15 -1.88
C PHE A 48 -2.82 -10.41 -1.43
N TRP A 49 -2.55 -10.26 -0.12
CA TRP A 49 -1.21 -10.45 0.43
C TRP A 49 -0.67 -11.85 0.19
N LEU A 50 -1.47 -12.89 0.47
CA LEU A 50 -1.06 -14.29 0.28
C LEU A 50 -0.73 -14.59 -1.18
N SER A 51 -1.51 -14.07 -2.13
CA SER A 51 -1.21 -14.26 -3.56
C SER A 51 0.11 -13.59 -3.98
N SER A 52 0.45 -12.44 -3.41
CA SER A 52 1.74 -11.78 -3.65
C SER A 52 2.89 -12.58 -3.04
N VAL A 53 2.72 -13.11 -1.83
CA VAL A 53 3.74 -13.93 -1.17
C VAL A 53 3.97 -15.23 -1.94
N GLU A 54 2.91 -15.90 -2.37
CA GLU A 54 2.98 -17.13 -3.17
C GLU A 54 3.81 -16.91 -4.45
N LYS A 55 3.56 -15.81 -5.17
CA LYS A 55 4.25 -15.49 -6.44
C LYS A 55 5.65 -14.92 -6.26
N HIS A 56 5.92 -14.24 -5.15
CA HIS A 56 7.10 -13.38 -5.03
C HIS A 56 7.95 -13.63 -3.77
N ALA A 57 7.72 -14.74 -3.06
CA ALA A 57 8.34 -15.09 -1.77
C ALA A 57 9.83 -14.72 -1.67
N ASN A 58 10.63 -15.09 -2.69
CA ASN A 58 12.09 -14.93 -2.69
C ASN A 58 12.56 -13.56 -3.21
N LYS A 59 11.67 -12.74 -3.79
CA LYS A 59 12.01 -11.39 -4.27
C LYS A 59 12.15 -10.43 -3.09
N THR A 60 13.03 -9.43 -3.21
CA THR A 60 13.11 -8.37 -2.19
C THR A 60 11.81 -7.57 -2.18
N CYS A 61 11.14 -7.48 -1.02
CA CYS A 61 9.92 -6.72 -0.80
C CYS A 61 10.22 -5.32 -0.28
N ILE A 62 10.98 -5.19 0.82
CA ILE A 62 11.22 -3.90 1.49
C ILE A 62 12.73 -3.62 1.54
N VAL A 63 13.10 -2.37 1.26
CA VAL A 63 14.41 -1.81 1.55
C VAL A 63 14.22 -0.54 2.38
N PHE A 64 14.80 -0.52 3.59
CA PHE A 64 14.70 0.61 4.50
C PHE A 64 15.96 0.66 5.37
N GLU A 65 16.60 1.82 5.50
CA GLU A 65 17.78 2.05 6.36
C GLU A 65 18.89 0.98 6.22
N GLY A 66 19.22 0.61 4.98
CA GLY A 66 20.24 -0.40 4.68
C GLY A 66 19.79 -1.86 4.90
N GLN A 67 18.62 -2.09 5.52
CA GLN A 67 18.02 -3.40 5.66
C GLN A 67 17.25 -3.79 4.40
N ARG A 68 17.16 -5.10 4.16
CA ARG A 68 16.42 -5.69 3.05
C ARG A 68 15.63 -6.87 3.56
N PHE A 69 14.36 -6.93 3.18
CA PHE A 69 13.47 -8.03 3.51
C PHE A 69 12.81 -8.55 2.25
N THR A 70 12.79 -9.87 2.09
CA THR A 70 12.04 -10.60 1.07
C THR A 70 10.54 -10.60 1.38
N TYR A 71 9.69 -10.91 0.39
CA TYR A 71 8.25 -11.08 0.62
C TYR A 71 7.97 -12.14 1.69
N ASN A 72 8.72 -13.24 1.70
CA ASN A 72 8.58 -14.27 2.72
C ASN A 72 8.97 -13.74 4.12
N GLU A 73 10.08 -13.02 4.27
CA GLU A 73 10.47 -12.47 5.58
C GLU A 73 9.45 -11.44 6.09
N VAL A 74 8.91 -10.59 5.22
CA VAL A 74 7.82 -9.68 5.57
C VAL A 74 6.57 -10.47 5.97
N HIS A 75 6.26 -11.55 5.26
CA HIS A 75 5.12 -12.42 5.58
C HIS A 75 5.27 -13.08 6.95
N GLN A 76 6.43 -13.65 7.27
CA GLN A 76 6.69 -14.25 8.59
C GLN A 76 6.53 -13.22 9.72
N ARG A 77 7.01 -11.99 9.52
CA ARG A 77 6.80 -10.89 10.48
C ARG A 77 5.33 -10.52 10.60
N ALA A 78 4.61 -10.40 9.49
CA ALA A 78 3.18 -10.07 9.48
C ALA A 78 2.34 -11.11 10.21
N ILE A 79 2.64 -12.41 10.08
CA ILE A 79 1.93 -13.47 10.81
C ILE A 79 2.19 -13.35 12.31
N LYS A 80 3.44 -13.13 12.74
CA LYS A 80 3.75 -12.92 14.16
C LYS A 80 2.94 -11.77 14.74
N VAL A 81 2.91 -10.65 14.02
CA VAL A 81 2.12 -9.47 14.39
C VAL A 81 0.63 -9.82 14.49
N ALA A 82 0.07 -10.53 13.52
CA ALA A 82 -1.33 -10.97 13.55
C ALA A 82 -1.63 -11.91 14.74
N ALA A 83 -0.70 -12.81 15.05
CA ALA A 83 -0.81 -13.73 16.18
C ALA A 83 -0.84 -13.00 17.52
N VAL A 84 0.02 -11.97 17.67
CA VAL A 84 0.01 -11.07 18.83
C VAL A 84 -1.33 -10.36 18.96
N PHE A 85 -1.83 -9.74 17.89
CA PHE A 85 -3.09 -8.97 17.92
C PHE A 85 -4.33 -9.78 18.25
N ARG A 86 -4.31 -11.10 18.06
CA ARG A 86 -5.44 -11.97 18.43
C ARG A 86 -5.77 -11.90 19.92
N HIS A 87 -4.78 -11.62 20.75
CA HIS A 87 -4.89 -11.74 22.19
C HIS A 87 -4.73 -10.40 22.93
N VAL A 88 -4.36 -9.30 22.25
CA VAL A 88 -4.03 -8.04 22.92
C VAL A 88 -4.74 -6.83 22.34
N TYR A 89 -4.95 -5.79 23.16
CA TYR A 89 -5.39 -4.48 22.70
C TYR A 89 -4.21 -3.62 22.23
N GLY A 90 -4.19 -3.28 20.94
CA GLY A 90 -3.25 -2.30 20.38
C GLY A 90 -3.63 -0.87 20.72
N ILE A 91 -2.77 -0.14 21.42
CA ILE A 91 -3.01 1.26 21.82
C ILE A 91 -1.77 2.13 21.56
N ASN A 92 -1.96 3.42 21.32
CA ASN A 92 -0.83 4.36 21.24
C ASN A 92 -0.39 4.79 22.66
N LYS A 93 0.78 5.42 22.77
CA LYS A 93 1.32 5.90 24.05
C LYS A 93 0.38 6.80 24.85
N GLU A 94 -0.29 7.75 24.18
CA GLU A 94 -1.20 8.71 24.83
C GLU A 94 -2.41 8.00 25.44
N ARG A 95 -2.89 6.94 24.80
CA ARG A 95 -3.98 6.11 25.29
C ARG A 95 -3.51 5.15 26.36
N ALA A 96 -2.28 4.64 26.27
CA ALA A 96 -1.67 3.85 27.34
C ALA A 96 -1.61 4.64 28.65
N ASP A 97 -1.17 5.90 28.61
CA ASP A 97 -1.12 6.78 29.78
C ASP A 97 -2.48 6.94 30.48
N ARG A 98 -3.56 7.00 29.70
CA ARG A 98 -4.93 7.13 30.21
C ARG A 98 -5.53 5.83 30.72
N LEU A 99 -5.08 4.70 30.19
CA LEU A 99 -5.64 3.38 30.49
C LEU A 99 -4.94 2.69 31.66
N ILE A 100 -3.73 3.08 32.04
CA ILE A 100 -3.00 2.51 33.20
C ILE A 100 -3.92 2.29 34.42
N PRO A 101 -4.73 3.27 34.88
CA PRO A 101 -5.50 3.11 36.11
C PRO A 101 -6.62 2.06 36.03
N VAL A 102 -7.02 1.66 34.83
CA VAL A 102 -8.16 0.76 34.56
C VAL A 102 -7.77 -0.47 33.74
N ALA A 103 -6.47 -0.68 33.51
CA ALA A 103 -5.97 -1.73 32.63
C ALA A 103 -6.39 -3.12 33.12
N ASP A 104 -6.20 -3.39 34.42
CA ASP A 104 -6.57 -4.67 35.03
C ASP A 104 -8.09 -4.93 34.94
N ASP A 105 -8.91 -3.89 35.11
CA ASP A 105 -10.36 -3.99 35.01
C ASP A 105 -10.77 -4.39 33.58
N ILE A 106 -10.18 -3.74 32.57
CA ILE A 106 -10.42 -4.08 31.15
C ILE A 106 -9.99 -5.52 30.85
N LEU A 107 -8.84 -5.98 31.36
CA LEU A 107 -8.39 -7.35 31.13
C LEU A 107 -9.27 -8.38 31.82
N ARG A 108 -9.85 -8.07 32.99
CA ARG A 108 -10.83 -8.94 33.65
C ARG A 108 -12.15 -9.00 32.89
N ASP A 109 -12.59 -7.89 32.31
CA ASP A 109 -13.91 -7.76 31.70
C ASP A 109 -13.92 -8.10 30.20
N THR A 110 -12.77 -8.46 29.62
CA THR A 110 -12.64 -8.76 28.19
C THR A 110 -11.91 -10.08 27.96
N THR A 111 -11.87 -10.53 26.70
CA THR A 111 -11.07 -11.71 26.30
C THR A 111 -9.62 -11.37 25.98
N ALA A 112 -9.20 -10.10 26.15
CA ALA A 112 -7.83 -9.70 25.90
C ALA A 112 -6.93 -10.16 27.05
N THR A 113 -5.75 -10.65 26.71
CA THR A 113 -4.72 -11.11 27.66
C THR A 113 -3.69 -10.02 27.96
N GLY A 114 -3.76 -8.86 27.30
CA GLY A 114 -2.87 -7.73 27.58
C GLY A 114 -3.07 -6.51 26.68
N PHE A 115 -2.20 -5.53 26.86
CA PHE A 115 -2.09 -4.33 26.02
C PHE A 115 -0.75 -4.28 25.30
N LEU A 116 -0.81 -3.85 24.03
CA LEU A 116 0.34 -3.64 23.16
C LEU A 116 0.45 -2.15 22.84
N VAL A 117 1.51 -1.52 23.33
CA VAL A 117 1.72 -0.09 23.12
C VAL A 117 2.57 0.12 21.88
N PHE A 118 2.00 0.83 20.90
CA PHE A 118 2.73 1.35 19.75
C PHE A 118 3.46 2.63 20.18
N ASP A 119 4.76 2.51 20.42
CA ASP A 119 5.66 3.64 20.59
C ASP A 119 6.73 3.61 19.49
N ASN A 120 6.90 4.74 18.82
CA ASN A 120 7.84 4.92 17.72
C ASN A 120 9.23 5.38 18.20
N HIS A 121 9.41 5.61 19.51
CA HIS A 121 10.68 6.01 20.08
C HIS A 121 11.25 4.89 20.95
N GLU A 122 12.44 4.41 20.59
CA GLU A 122 13.24 3.58 21.48
C GLU A 122 13.60 4.38 22.74
N GLY A 123 13.08 3.94 23.89
CA GLY A 123 13.62 4.28 25.20
C GLY A 123 12.82 5.31 26.00
N SER A 124 12.21 4.82 27.08
CA SER A 124 12.36 5.28 28.47
C SER A 124 11.07 5.17 29.27
N HIS A 125 9.91 5.21 28.61
CA HIS A 125 8.64 5.03 29.30
C HIS A 125 8.20 3.57 29.26
N ARG A 126 8.09 2.96 30.44
CA ARG A 126 7.50 1.62 30.62
C ARG A 126 6.14 1.80 31.24
N TRP A 127 5.10 1.27 30.59
CA TRP A 127 3.76 1.18 31.14
C TRP A 127 3.65 -0.12 31.93
N PRO A 128 3.55 -0.07 33.28
CA PRO A 128 3.42 -1.29 34.09
C PRO A 128 2.24 -2.14 33.60
N GLY A 129 2.47 -3.45 33.44
CA GLY A 129 1.47 -4.38 32.92
C GLY A 129 1.22 -4.32 31.40
N MET A 130 1.96 -3.48 30.66
CA MET A 130 1.88 -3.42 29.19
C MET A 130 3.24 -3.66 28.55
N ASN A 131 3.22 -4.10 27.29
CA ASN A 131 4.42 -4.41 26.53
C ASN A 131 4.57 -3.49 25.32
N SER A 132 5.80 -3.18 24.94
CA SER A 132 6.08 -2.43 23.71
C SER A 132 5.95 -3.32 22.47
N PHE A 133 5.52 -2.71 21.36
CA PHE A 133 5.34 -3.40 20.09
C PHE A 133 6.58 -4.16 19.61
N PRO A 134 7.79 -3.57 19.56
CA PRO A 134 8.98 -4.28 19.09
C PRO A 134 9.34 -5.49 19.96
N ALA A 135 9.26 -5.34 21.29
CA ALA A 135 9.67 -6.37 22.24
C ALA A 135 8.80 -7.63 22.13
N ILE A 136 7.47 -7.47 22.02
CA ILE A 136 6.56 -8.61 21.88
C ILE A 136 6.74 -9.31 20.55
N VAL A 137 6.81 -8.58 19.43
CA VAL A 137 6.84 -9.18 18.09
C VAL A 137 8.08 -10.04 17.88
N GLU A 138 9.22 -9.65 18.47
CA GLU A 138 10.45 -10.44 18.42
C GLU A 138 10.36 -11.73 19.24
N GLN A 139 9.75 -11.67 20.42
CA GLN A 139 9.69 -12.77 21.39
C GLN A 139 8.50 -13.73 21.18
N TYR A 140 7.53 -13.37 20.33
CA TYR A 140 6.32 -14.15 20.15
C TYR A 140 6.55 -15.33 19.17
N HIS A 141 6.34 -16.56 19.67
CA HIS A 141 6.56 -17.80 18.93
C HIS A 141 5.34 -18.74 18.89
N GLU A 142 4.31 -18.50 19.69
CA GLU A 142 3.17 -19.41 19.88
C GLU A 142 2.06 -19.19 18.83
N GLY A 143 1.31 -20.23 18.46
CA GLY A 143 0.08 -20.11 17.65
C GLY A 143 0.26 -19.57 16.22
N ILE A 144 1.49 -19.36 15.72
CA ILE A 144 1.77 -18.82 14.38
C ILE A 144 1.17 -19.71 13.28
N ALA A 145 1.30 -21.04 13.42
CA ALA A 145 0.72 -22.00 12.48
C ALA A 145 -0.82 -21.95 12.49
N ASP A 146 -1.42 -21.75 13.66
CA ASP A 146 -2.88 -21.68 13.81
C ASP A 146 -3.46 -20.43 13.15
N ILE A 147 -2.74 -19.30 13.13
CA ILE A 147 -3.16 -18.08 12.42
C ILE A 147 -3.28 -18.29 10.91
N LEU A 148 -2.40 -19.12 10.33
CA LEU A 148 -2.48 -19.45 8.91
C LEU A 148 -3.62 -20.43 8.62
N ALA A 149 -3.83 -21.40 9.51
CA ALA A 149 -4.86 -22.43 9.36
C ALA A 149 -6.29 -21.92 9.66
N ALA A 150 -6.42 -20.93 10.56
CA ALA A 150 -7.70 -20.32 10.90
C ALA A 150 -8.07 -19.23 9.88
N ASP A 151 -8.91 -19.56 8.91
CA ASP A 151 -9.51 -18.56 8.03
C ASP A 151 -10.59 -17.79 8.80
N PRO A 152 -10.44 -16.47 9.02
CA PRO A 152 -11.43 -15.66 9.72
C PRO A 152 -12.75 -15.47 8.96
N GLN A 153 -12.92 -16.06 7.78
CA GLN A 153 -14.14 -15.97 6.95
C GLN A 153 -14.51 -14.51 6.60
N ILE A 154 -13.50 -13.67 6.39
CA ILE A 154 -13.69 -12.26 6.00
C ILE A 154 -14.27 -12.19 4.59
N LEU A 155 -15.31 -11.38 4.41
CA LEU A 155 -15.98 -11.15 3.15
C LEU A 155 -15.52 -9.83 2.49
N PRO A 156 -15.73 -9.65 1.17
CA PRO A 156 -15.33 -8.42 0.48
C PRO A 156 -15.95 -7.12 1.01
N GLU A 157 -17.15 -7.20 1.62
CA GLU A 157 -17.85 -6.04 2.18
C GLU A 157 -17.58 -5.83 3.67
N ASP A 158 -16.75 -6.67 4.29
CA ASP A 158 -16.31 -6.42 5.66
C ASP A 158 -15.34 -5.24 5.71
N ASN A 159 -15.27 -4.58 6.85
CA ASN A 159 -14.39 -3.45 7.09
C ASN A 159 -12.91 -3.85 7.00
N ALA A 160 -12.08 -3.02 6.36
CA ALA A 160 -10.67 -3.27 6.16
C ALA A 160 -9.76 -2.17 6.71
N ALA A 161 -10.12 -0.91 6.49
CA ALA A 161 -9.28 0.22 6.86
C ALA A 161 -10.10 1.44 7.25
N ILE A 162 -9.56 2.25 8.17
CA ILE A 162 -10.02 3.61 8.45
C ILE A 162 -8.88 4.56 8.11
N MET A 163 -9.11 5.48 7.18
CA MET A 163 -8.16 6.56 6.87
C MET A 163 -8.75 7.92 7.21
N PHE A 164 -7.94 8.81 7.76
CA PHE A 164 -8.40 10.14 8.15
C PHE A 164 -8.13 11.15 7.05
N THR A 165 -9.15 11.91 6.69
CA THR A 165 -8.99 13.04 5.75
C THR A 165 -8.35 14.21 6.46
N SER A 166 -7.45 14.93 5.79
CA SER A 166 -6.75 16.11 6.32
C SER A 166 -7.66 17.28 6.72
N GLY A 167 -8.94 17.27 6.31
CA GLY A 167 -9.98 18.18 6.81
C GLY A 167 -9.56 19.65 6.78
N THR A 168 -9.57 20.29 5.61
CA THR A 168 -9.07 21.68 5.45
C THR A 168 -9.87 22.75 6.21
N THR A 169 -11.01 22.39 6.81
CA THR A 169 -11.95 23.33 7.45
C THR A 169 -12.58 22.81 8.75
N GLY A 170 -12.16 21.65 9.28
CA GLY A 170 -12.77 21.07 10.49
C GLY A 170 -12.03 19.85 11.04
N LEU A 171 -12.64 19.17 12.02
CA LEU A 171 -12.05 17.97 12.62
C LEU A 171 -11.82 16.86 11.56
N PRO A 172 -10.72 16.10 11.66
CA PRO A 172 -10.49 14.94 10.80
C PRO A 172 -11.65 13.96 10.85
N LYS A 173 -12.09 13.48 9.68
CA LYS A 173 -13.14 12.46 9.55
C LYS A 173 -12.51 11.14 9.18
N GLY A 174 -12.91 10.07 9.86
CA GLY A 174 -12.51 8.71 9.52
C GLY A 174 -13.33 8.19 8.35
N VAL A 175 -12.65 7.79 7.28
CA VAL A 175 -13.23 7.13 6.11
C VAL A 175 -13.04 5.64 6.31
N LEU A 176 -14.14 4.95 6.59
CA LEU A 176 -14.20 3.50 6.69
C LEU A 176 -14.33 2.89 5.29
N SER A 177 -13.41 2.01 4.94
CA SER A 177 -13.40 1.29 3.67
C SER A 177 -13.59 -0.21 3.90
N THR A 178 -14.43 -0.83 3.08
CA THR A 178 -14.52 -2.30 3.00
C THR A 178 -13.26 -2.90 2.35
N GLN A 179 -13.09 -4.22 2.45
CA GLN A 179 -12.00 -4.95 1.77
C GLN A 179 -11.98 -4.64 0.26
N ARG A 180 -13.15 -4.72 -0.40
CA ARG A 180 -13.29 -4.43 -1.83
C ARG A 180 -12.94 -2.98 -2.16
N GLN A 181 -13.47 -2.03 -1.41
CA GLN A 181 -13.22 -0.60 -1.62
C GLN A 181 -11.72 -0.29 -1.49
N PHE A 182 -11.06 -0.87 -0.48
CA PHE A 182 -9.64 -0.68 -0.24
C PHE A 182 -8.77 -1.26 -1.37
N LEU A 183 -9.13 -2.45 -1.87
CA LEU A 183 -8.39 -3.13 -2.94
C LEU A 183 -8.64 -2.56 -4.34
N THR A 184 -9.80 -1.98 -4.60
CA THR A 184 -10.16 -1.44 -5.93
C THR A 184 -9.14 -0.42 -6.43
N ASN A 185 -8.54 0.37 -5.53
CA ASN A 185 -7.54 1.35 -5.92
C ASN A 185 -6.27 0.72 -6.52
N VAL A 186 -5.91 -0.52 -6.15
CA VAL A 186 -4.77 -1.25 -6.71
C VAL A 186 -4.91 -1.36 -8.23
N PHE A 187 -6.10 -1.70 -8.72
CA PHE A 187 -6.36 -1.81 -10.15
C PHE A 187 -6.51 -0.44 -10.81
N ASN A 188 -7.14 0.53 -10.14
CA ASN A 188 -7.29 1.90 -10.66
C ASN A 188 -5.95 2.56 -11.01
N VAL A 189 -4.95 2.40 -10.15
CA VAL A 189 -3.62 2.99 -10.37
C VAL A 189 -2.95 2.42 -11.63
N MET A 190 -3.18 1.14 -11.93
CA MET A 190 -2.62 0.48 -13.12
C MET A 190 -3.29 0.93 -14.43
N VAL A 191 -4.58 1.30 -14.41
CA VAL A 191 -5.34 1.70 -15.61
C VAL A 191 -4.66 2.85 -16.36
N GLY A 192 -4.14 3.85 -15.63
CA GLY A 192 -3.54 5.04 -16.22
C GLY A 192 -2.36 4.70 -17.14
N GLY A 193 -1.42 3.91 -16.64
CA GLY A 193 -0.23 3.47 -17.40
C GLY A 193 -0.59 2.57 -18.58
N LEU A 194 -1.44 1.56 -18.36
CA LEU A 194 -1.86 0.64 -19.42
C LEU A 194 -2.61 1.37 -20.54
N ARG A 195 -3.51 2.29 -20.18
CA ARG A 195 -4.21 3.13 -21.15
C ARG A 195 -3.23 4.00 -21.94
N ALA A 196 -2.24 4.58 -21.28
CA ALA A 196 -1.22 5.40 -21.96
C ALA A 196 -0.43 4.58 -22.99
N SER A 197 0.01 3.37 -22.64
CA SER A 197 0.67 2.41 -23.54
C SER A 197 -0.20 2.06 -24.75
N LEU A 198 -1.45 1.64 -24.53
CA LEU A 198 -2.38 1.33 -25.61
C LEU A 198 -2.63 2.52 -26.54
N ARG A 199 -2.67 3.75 -25.99
CA ARG A 199 -2.83 4.99 -26.77
C ARG A 199 -1.59 5.34 -27.58
N LYS A 200 -0.39 4.88 -27.18
CA LYS A 200 0.84 4.99 -27.99
C LYS A 200 0.91 3.97 -29.12
N GLY A 201 0.07 2.93 -29.08
CA GLY A 201 0.05 1.85 -30.08
C GLY A 201 0.65 0.54 -29.57
N GLU A 202 1.11 0.49 -28.32
CA GLU A 202 1.59 -0.74 -27.69
C GLU A 202 0.42 -1.73 -27.50
N GLU A 203 0.70 -3.02 -27.47
CA GLU A 203 -0.31 -4.04 -27.18
C GLU A 203 -0.58 -4.15 -25.67
N TYR A 204 -1.68 -4.82 -25.29
CA TYR A 204 -1.92 -5.16 -23.89
C TYR A 204 -0.77 -6.04 -23.39
N PRO A 205 -0.14 -5.70 -22.25
CA PRO A 205 1.06 -6.40 -21.82
C PRO A 205 0.74 -7.83 -21.40
N ASP A 206 1.65 -8.72 -21.75
CA ASP A 206 1.69 -10.06 -21.19
C ASP A 206 2.38 -9.97 -19.82
N PHE A 207 1.66 -10.28 -18.74
CA PHE A 207 2.16 -10.17 -17.35
C PHE A 207 3.05 -11.36 -16.97
N LYS A 208 4.03 -11.68 -17.82
CA LYS A 208 5.00 -12.77 -17.60
C LYS A 208 6.02 -12.46 -16.52
N ASP A 209 6.50 -13.51 -15.86
CA ASP A 209 7.43 -13.45 -14.73
C ASP A 209 8.92 -13.27 -15.12
N ASP A 210 9.26 -13.23 -16.41
CA ASP A 210 10.64 -13.20 -16.91
C ASP A 210 11.27 -11.81 -17.00
N ILE A 211 10.50 -10.75 -16.68
CA ILE A 211 11.03 -9.39 -16.62
C ILE A 211 11.83 -9.13 -15.33
N PRO A 212 12.92 -8.34 -15.39
CA PRO A 212 13.66 -7.93 -14.19
C PRO A 212 12.74 -7.29 -13.14
N GLN A 213 12.95 -7.64 -11.88
CA GLN A 213 12.16 -7.08 -10.78
C GLN A 213 12.32 -5.56 -10.72
N LYS A 214 11.20 -4.84 -10.86
CA LYS A 214 11.17 -3.38 -10.73
C LYS A 214 11.25 -2.93 -9.27
N ALA A 215 11.62 -1.68 -9.05
CA ALA A 215 11.64 -1.04 -7.74
C ALA A 215 10.83 0.26 -7.77
N ILE A 216 10.24 0.62 -6.64
CA ILE A 216 9.57 1.90 -6.42
C ILE A 216 10.14 2.56 -5.18
N LEU A 217 10.54 3.83 -5.31
CA LEU A 217 10.83 4.69 -4.18
C LEU A 217 9.51 5.33 -3.71
N ILE A 218 9.07 5.01 -2.50
CA ILE A 218 7.89 5.65 -1.90
C ILE A 218 8.36 6.75 -0.96
N ALA A 219 8.30 7.97 -1.46
CA ALA A 219 8.68 9.15 -0.70
C ALA A 219 7.52 9.84 0.04
N VAL A 220 6.29 9.42 -0.24
CA VAL A 220 5.08 9.93 0.41
C VAL A 220 4.76 9.11 1.67
N PRO A 221 4.11 9.69 2.69
CA PRO A 221 3.85 8.96 3.93
C PRO A 221 2.94 7.75 3.75
N LEU A 222 3.29 6.62 4.39
CA LEU A 222 2.51 5.38 4.36
C LEU A 222 1.20 5.44 5.16
N PHE A 223 0.95 6.51 5.92
CA PHE A 223 -0.36 6.75 6.55
C PHE A 223 -1.33 7.46 5.59
N HIS A 224 -0.85 7.93 4.44
CA HIS A 224 -1.67 8.60 3.42
C HIS A 224 -2.02 7.62 2.30
N VAL A 225 -3.25 7.71 1.77
CA VAL A 225 -3.77 6.82 0.69
C VAL A 225 -2.81 6.67 -0.49
N THR A 226 -2.11 7.73 -0.89
CA THR A 226 -1.11 7.69 -1.97
C THR A 226 0.05 6.75 -1.65
N GLY A 227 0.59 6.82 -0.42
CA GLY A 227 1.70 5.96 -0.01
C GLY A 227 1.25 4.51 0.19
N THR A 228 0.15 4.30 0.91
CA THR A 228 -0.36 2.95 1.20
C THR A 228 -0.99 2.31 -0.03
N THR A 229 -2.11 2.86 -0.49
CA THR A 229 -3.01 2.15 -1.43
C THR A 229 -2.55 2.30 -2.87
N SER A 230 -2.05 3.47 -3.26
CA SER A 230 -1.65 3.70 -4.65
C SER A 230 -0.28 3.11 -4.96
N PHE A 231 0.70 3.29 -4.08
CA PHE A 231 2.08 2.87 -4.36
C PHE A 231 2.47 1.56 -3.67
N ALA A 232 2.34 1.44 -2.35
CA ALA A 232 2.79 0.23 -1.66
C ALA A 232 1.97 -1.00 -2.09
N MET A 233 0.64 -0.90 -2.13
CA MET A 233 -0.20 -2.03 -2.57
C MET A 233 -0.01 -2.37 -4.05
N MET A 234 0.12 -1.40 -4.95
CA MET A 234 0.43 -1.68 -6.36
C MET A 234 1.80 -2.37 -6.50
N ALA A 235 2.81 -1.91 -5.77
CA ALA A 235 4.14 -2.52 -5.74
C ALA A 235 4.07 -3.96 -5.24
N THR A 236 3.32 -4.22 -4.17
CA THR A 236 3.06 -5.56 -3.64
C THR A 236 2.33 -6.47 -4.65
N ALA A 237 1.33 -5.93 -5.36
CA ALA A 237 0.58 -6.66 -6.38
C ALA A 237 1.45 -7.14 -7.55
N THR A 238 2.51 -6.38 -7.85
CA THR A 238 3.39 -6.58 -9.01
C THR A 238 4.77 -7.12 -8.63
N GLY A 239 4.98 -7.48 -7.36
CA GLY A 239 6.24 -8.04 -6.88
C GLY A 239 7.41 -7.06 -6.93
N MET A 240 7.14 -5.75 -6.96
CA MET A 240 8.18 -4.72 -6.95
C MET A 240 8.90 -4.69 -5.59
N LYS A 241 10.12 -4.18 -5.62
CA LYS A 241 10.86 -3.78 -4.42
C LYS A 241 10.39 -2.41 -3.97
N ILE A 242 9.89 -2.32 -2.74
CA ILE A 242 9.49 -1.07 -2.08
C ILE A 242 10.71 -0.49 -1.35
N VAL A 243 11.22 0.61 -1.85
CA VAL A 243 12.32 1.36 -1.23
C VAL A 243 11.71 2.51 -0.43
N LEU A 244 11.99 2.50 0.87
CA LEU A 244 11.58 3.52 1.81
C LEU A 244 12.83 4.27 2.28
N THR A 245 12.72 5.57 2.42
CA THR A 245 13.73 6.39 3.10
C THR A 245 13.16 6.89 4.42
N PRO A 246 14.01 7.23 5.40
CA PRO A 246 13.59 8.13 6.46
C PRO A 246 12.98 9.40 5.88
N LYS A 247 12.24 10.16 6.70
CA LYS A 247 11.52 11.39 6.29
C LYS A 247 12.36 12.17 5.27
N TRP A 248 11.87 12.23 4.04
CA TRP A 248 12.56 12.97 2.99
C TRP A 248 12.39 14.46 3.30
N VAL A 249 13.48 15.12 3.73
CA VAL A 249 13.46 16.53 4.12
C VAL A 249 13.65 17.39 2.86
N VAL A 250 12.56 17.62 2.13
CA VAL A 250 12.41 18.81 1.28
C VAL A 250 11.08 19.47 1.61
N GLU A 251 10.95 20.74 1.23
CA GLU A 251 9.79 21.55 1.52
C GLU A 251 8.50 21.01 0.87
N ASP A 252 8.58 20.33 -0.29
CA ASP A 252 7.44 19.71 -0.99
C ASP A 252 7.81 18.59 -2.01
N VAL A 253 6.79 17.95 -2.60
CA VAL A 253 6.92 16.89 -3.63
C VAL A 253 7.56 17.40 -4.95
N PRO A 254 7.22 18.59 -5.47
CA PRO A 254 7.95 19.22 -6.58
C PRO A 254 9.46 19.38 -6.34
N ALA A 255 9.88 19.72 -5.11
CA ALA A 255 11.29 19.81 -4.75
C ALA A 255 12.00 18.45 -4.84
N MET A 256 11.33 17.34 -4.52
CA MET A 256 11.90 15.99 -4.71
C MET A 256 12.20 15.68 -6.17
N VAL A 257 11.27 16.02 -7.06
CA VAL A 257 11.46 15.86 -8.51
C VAL A 257 12.58 16.78 -9.00
N ALA A 258 12.63 18.02 -8.51
CA ALA A 258 13.71 18.95 -8.82
C ALA A 258 15.08 18.40 -8.38
N ASP A 259 15.19 17.85 -7.17
CA ASP A 259 16.41 17.22 -6.65
C ASP A 259 16.84 16.03 -7.52
N LEU A 260 15.90 15.14 -7.88
CA LEU A 260 16.20 14.01 -8.77
C LEU A 260 16.72 14.49 -10.12
N THR A 261 16.09 15.50 -10.72
CA THR A 261 16.55 16.09 -11.99
C THR A 261 17.88 16.84 -11.89
N GLY A 262 18.24 17.34 -10.70
CA GLY A 262 19.49 18.05 -10.42
C GLY A 262 20.63 17.15 -9.93
N SER A 263 20.37 15.86 -9.69
CA SER A 263 21.34 14.88 -9.19
C SER A 263 22.21 14.28 -10.31
N SER A 264 23.02 13.26 -9.98
CA SER A 264 23.78 12.44 -10.94
C SER A 264 22.94 11.35 -11.62
N LEU A 265 21.66 11.17 -11.24
CA LEU A 265 20.77 10.15 -11.77
C LEU A 265 20.27 10.35 -13.22
N PRO A 266 20.24 11.56 -13.82
CA PRO A 266 19.89 11.71 -15.23
C PRO A 266 20.75 10.81 -16.15
N GLY A 267 20.10 10.09 -17.06
CA GLY A 267 20.75 9.08 -17.92
C GLY A 267 20.66 7.65 -17.41
N HIS A 268 20.25 7.43 -16.15
CA HIS A 268 19.85 6.10 -15.67
C HIS A 268 18.39 5.79 -16.05
N LEU A 269 18.07 4.49 -16.16
CA LEU A 269 16.72 4.03 -16.50
C LEU A 269 15.72 4.38 -15.38
N LEU A 270 14.72 5.19 -15.73
CA LEU A 270 13.55 5.49 -14.90
C LEU A 270 12.28 5.23 -15.73
N ASP A 271 11.43 4.32 -15.24
CA ASP A 271 10.19 3.94 -15.93
C ASP A 271 9.07 4.95 -15.71
N GLY A 272 9.04 5.61 -14.56
CA GLY A 272 8.00 6.57 -14.25
C GLY A 272 8.32 7.44 -13.04
N LEU A 273 7.73 8.63 -13.04
CA LEU A 273 7.81 9.60 -11.96
C LEU A 273 6.40 10.12 -11.70
N LEU A 274 5.81 9.66 -10.59
CA LEU A 274 4.43 9.93 -10.23
C LEU A 274 4.40 10.90 -9.04
N PHE A 275 3.62 11.96 -9.14
CA PHE A 275 3.44 12.96 -8.09
C PHE A 275 1.97 13.34 -7.98
N GLY A 276 1.56 13.81 -6.79
CA GLY A 276 0.19 14.19 -6.50
C GLY A 276 0.02 14.63 -5.05
N GLY A 277 -1.18 15.12 -4.72
CA GLY A 277 -1.48 15.68 -3.40
C GLY A 277 -1.35 17.21 -3.32
N SER A 278 -0.71 17.85 -4.30
CA SER A 278 -0.71 19.29 -4.53
C SER A 278 -0.55 19.61 -6.02
N PRO A 279 -0.94 20.81 -6.47
CA PRO A 279 -0.67 21.25 -7.84
C PRO A 279 0.84 21.27 -8.12
N ALA A 280 1.24 20.69 -9.24
CA ALA A 280 2.63 20.75 -9.71
C ALA A 280 2.86 22.05 -10.50
N PRO A 281 4.04 22.69 -10.38
CA PRO A 281 4.41 23.81 -11.25
C PRO A 281 4.42 23.40 -12.72
N ASP A 282 4.00 24.29 -13.63
CA ASP A 282 3.95 24.02 -15.08
C ASP A 282 5.33 23.64 -15.66
N THR A 283 6.40 24.04 -15.00
CA THR A 283 7.79 23.75 -15.40
C THR A 283 8.27 22.36 -14.99
N LEU A 284 7.55 21.67 -14.09
CA LEU A 284 7.99 20.39 -13.51
C LEU A 284 8.04 19.28 -14.56
N VAL A 285 6.93 19.06 -15.27
CA VAL A 285 6.83 17.99 -16.28
C VAL A 285 7.81 18.19 -17.44
N PRO A 286 7.95 19.40 -18.03
CA PRO A 286 8.97 19.62 -19.06
C PRO A 286 10.40 19.33 -18.59
N ARG A 287 10.77 19.75 -17.37
CA ARG A 287 12.09 19.49 -16.80
C ARG A 287 12.33 17.98 -16.58
N ALA A 288 11.35 17.30 -16.01
CA ALA A 288 11.43 15.87 -15.74
C ALA A 288 11.54 15.05 -17.03
N ARG A 289 10.77 15.39 -18.07
CA ARG A 289 10.89 14.76 -19.41
C ARG A 289 12.24 15.00 -20.07
N LYS A 290 12.86 16.16 -19.85
CA LYS A 290 14.21 16.44 -20.36
C LYS A 290 15.26 15.55 -19.69
N ALA A 291 15.14 15.35 -18.37
CA ALA A 291 16.08 14.53 -17.60
C ALA A 291 15.86 13.02 -17.79
N PHE A 292 14.58 12.60 -17.92
CA PHE A 292 14.15 11.21 -18.02
C PHE A 292 13.19 11.04 -19.21
N PRO A 293 13.70 11.01 -20.45
CA PRO A 293 12.86 11.04 -21.66
C PRO A 293 12.00 9.80 -21.86
N SER A 294 12.37 8.66 -21.25
CA SER A 294 11.60 7.41 -21.29
C SER A 294 10.55 7.29 -20.20
N ALA A 295 10.59 8.14 -19.17
CA ALA A 295 9.75 7.99 -18.00
C ALA A 295 8.30 8.44 -18.27
N VAL A 296 7.34 7.65 -17.78
CA VAL A 296 5.93 8.06 -17.69
C VAL A 296 5.79 9.12 -16.60
N MET A 297 5.09 10.22 -16.91
CA MET A 297 4.84 11.37 -16.04
C MET A 297 3.34 11.59 -15.93
#